data_AF-A0A839LQA0-F1
#
_entry.id   AF-A0A839LQA0-F1
#
_cell.length_a   1.000
_cell.length_b   1.000
_cell.length_c   1.000
_cell.angle_alpha   90.00
_cell.angle_beta   90.00
_cell.angle_gamma   90.00
#
_symmetry.space_group_name_H-M   'P 1'
#
loop_
_entity.id
_entity.type
_entity.pdbx_description
1 polymer ?
#
loop_
_entity_poly.entity_id
_entity_poly.type
_entity_poly.pdbx_seq_one_letter_code
_entity_poly.pdbx_strand_id
1 'polypeptide(L)'
;MNARLDPMEPSEPSRRLVLGATLLAGTGILSGCEGQLPEGFQSWTEAQKAVLDLRFHARKHEGAWTVPQLLEHLAQSIEYAMSGYPQAKPAWFQSTLGKTAFALFDARGKMSHDRDEPIPGAPALDAEATLKHAVQRLLDAMDAFAAWTGPLKPHFAYGPLSKPEYQRAHLMHLAHHWERLQPAAA
;
A
#
# COMPACT_ATOMS: atom_id res chain seq x y z
N MET A 1 -30.62 -94.74 -1.96
CA MET A 1 -31.36 -94.16 -0.82
C MET A 1 -31.05 -92.67 -0.77
N ASN A 2 -32.10 -91.86 -0.84
CA ASN A 2 -32.08 -90.41 -1.06
C ASN A 2 -31.47 -89.59 0.08
N ALA A 3 -30.80 -88.49 -0.28
CA ALA A 3 -30.84 -87.15 0.32
C ALA A 3 -29.70 -86.34 -0.34
N ARG A 4 -29.71 -85.03 -0.56
CA ARG A 4 -30.64 -83.89 -0.51
C ARG A 4 -29.87 -82.77 -1.24
N LEU A 5 -30.59 -81.81 -1.84
CA LEU A 5 -30.02 -80.61 -2.45
C LEU A 5 -29.43 -79.69 -1.37
N ASP A 6 -28.38 -78.94 -1.71
CA ASP A 6 -28.20 -77.57 -1.22
C ASP A 6 -27.69 -76.67 -2.37
N PRO A 7 -28.32 -75.51 -2.61
CA PRO A 7 -27.88 -74.53 -3.61
C PRO A 7 -26.72 -73.66 -3.08
N MET A 8 -25.86 -73.25 -4.01
CA MET A 8 -24.72 -72.37 -3.77
C MET A 8 -25.21 -70.91 -3.67
N GLU A 9 -25.15 -70.33 -2.48
CA GLU A 9 -25.43 -68.92 -2.21
C GLU A 9 -24.37 -68.01 -2.89
N PRO A 10 -24.77 -66.89 -3.54
CA PRO A 10 -23.83 -65.89 -4.04
C PRO A 10 -23.31 -64.99 -2.91
N SER A 11 -21.99 -64.80 -2.87
CA SER A 11 -21.30 -63.90 -1.93
C SER A 11 -21.66 -62.44 -2.19
N GLU A 12 -22.05 -61.71 -1.14
CA GLU A 12 -22.32 -60.27 -1.18
C GLU A 12 -21.07 -59.44 -1.57
N PRO A 13 -21.25 -58.34 -2.34
CA PRO A 13 -20.15 -57.42 -2.62
C PRO A 13 -19.86 -56.52 -1.42
N SER A 14 -18.60 -56.57 -0.95
CA SER A 14 -18.04 -55.65 0.04
C SER A 14 -18.17 -54.20 -0.44
N ARG A 15 -19.05 -53.42 0.20
CA ARG A 15 -19.12 -51.95 0.05
C ARG A 15 -17.85 -51.34 0.64
N ARG A 16 -16.81 -51.20 -0.18
CA ARG A 16 -15.69 -50.29 0.10
C ARG A 16 -16.16 -48.87 -0.19
N LEU A 17 -16.47 -48.14 0.87
CA LEU A 17 -16.73 -46.70 0.84
C LEU A 17 -15.42 -45.98 0.49
N VAL A 18 -15.21 -45.68 -0.80
CA VAL A 18 -14.13 -44.79 -1.23
C VAL A 18 -14.57 -43.37 -0.88
N LEU A 19 -14.14 -42.87 0.29
CA LEU A 19 -14.16 -41.44 0.57
C LEU A 19 -13.11 -40.79 -0.35
N GLY A 20 -13.55 -40.26 -1.48
CA GLY A 20 -12.77 -39.33 -2.29
C GLY A 20 -12.63 -38.02 -1.54
N ALA A 21 -11.48 -37.80 -0.92
CA ALA A 21 -11.11 -36.50 -0.37
C ALA A 21 -10.67 -35.59 -1.54
N THR A 22 -11.63 -34.85 -2.10
CA THR A 22 -11.33 -33.77 -3.04
C THR A 22 -10.70 -32.62 -2.24
N LEU A 23 -9.36 -32.55 -2.24
CA LEU A 23 -8.64 -31.37 -1.78
C LEU A 23 -8.87 -30.24 -2.80
N LEU A 24 -9.89 -29.43 -2.55
CA LEU A 24 -10.00 -28.10 -3.14
C LEU A 24 -8.85 -27.27 -2.56
N ALA A 25 -7.73 -27.18 -3.30
CA ALA A 25 -6.70 -26.19 -3.06
C ALA A 25 -7.25 -24.81 -3.42
N GLY A 26 -8.11 -24.27 -2.56
CA GLY A 26 -8.50 -22.88 -2.61
C GLY A 26 -7.30 -22.05 -2.17
N THR A 27 -6.61 -21.40 -3.11
CA THR A 27 -5.77 -20.23 -2.81
C THR A 27 -6.71 -19.08 -2.42
N GLY A 28 -7.28 -19.17 -1.23
CA GLY A 28 -7.87 -18.03 -0.58
C GLY A 28 -6.77 -17.00 -0.43
N ILE A 29 -6.91 -15.87 -1.13
CA ILE A 29 -6.16 -14.66 -0.79
C ILE A 29 -6.51 -14.44 0.68
N LEU A 30 -5.55 -14.65 1.57
CA LEU A 30 -5.62 -14.12 2.92
C LEU A 30 -5.66 -12.60 2.72
N SER A 31 -6.85 -12.05 2.51
CA SER A 31 -7.12 -10.65 2.81
C SER A 31 -6.87 -10.54 4.30
N GLY A 32 -5.61 -10.32 4.67
CA GLY A 32 -5.25 -9.81 5.96
C GLY A 32 -6.13 -8.61 6.21
N CYS A 33 -6.56 -8.41 7.45
CA CYS A 33 -7.38 -7.27 7.82
C CYS A 33 -6.63 -5.99 7.45
N GLU A 34 -6.87 -5.45 6.26
CA GLU A 34 -6.38 -4.13 5.87
C GLU A 34 -7.02 -3.13 6.82
N GLY A 35 -6.19 -2.35 7.50
CA GLY A 35 -6.68 -1.36 8.43
C GLY A 35 -7.39 -0.24 7.69
N GLN A 36 -8.38 0.36 8.36
CA GLN A 36 -9.07 1.54 7.86
C GLN A 36 -8.10 2.71 7.72
N LEU A 37 -8.05 3.30 6.52
CA LEU A 37 -7.25 4.49 6.26
C LEU A 37 -7.84 5.72 6.97
N PRO A 38 -7.01 6.75 7.27
CA PRO A 38 -7.46 7.96 7.95
C PRO A 38 -8.53 8.70 7.14
N GLU A 39 -9.43 9.39 7.83
CA GLU A 39 -10.47 10.21 7.22
C GLU A 39 -9.87 11.25 6.25
N GLY A 40 -10.49 11.44 5.09
CA GLY A 40 -9.99 12.31 4.03
C GLY A 40 -8.88 11.70 3.16
N PHE A 41 -8.41 10.49 3.48
CA PHE A 41 -7.40 9.75 2.72
C PHE A 41 -7.82 8.29 2.49
N GLN A 42 -9.12 8.00 2.48
CA GLN A 42 -9.63 6.64 2.31
C GLN A 42 -9.60 6.19 0.85
N SER A 43 -9.51 7.15 -0.07
CA SER A 43 -9.39 6.91 -1.50
C SER A 43 -8.42 7.90 -2.16
N TRP A 44 -7.96 7.55 -3.35
CA TRP A 44 -7.12 8.43 -4.17
C TRP A 44 -7.81 9.76 -4.45
N THR A 45 -9.10 9.72 -4.81
CA THR A 45 -9.92 10.91 -5.09
C THR A 45 -10.05 11.83 -3.89
N GLU A 46 -10.26 11.27 -2.68
CA GLU A 46 -10.30 12.08 -1.45
C GLU A 46 -8.96 12.78 -1.18
N ALA A 47 -7.86 12.05 -1.34
CA ALA A 47 -6.52 12.62 -1.17
C ALA A 47 -6.25 13.73 -2.19
N GLN A 48 -6.61 13.54 -3.47
CA GLN A 48 -6.48 14.59 -4.49
C GLN A 48 -7.31 15.83 -4.16
N LYS A 49 -8.53 15.64 -3.65
CA LYS A 49 -9.36 16.76 -3.17
C LYS A 49 -8.69 17.49 -2.01
N ALA A 50 -8.18 16.77 -1.01
CA ALA A 50 -7.48 17.36 0.12
C ALA A 50 -6.26 18.19 -0.31
N VAL A 51 -5.49 17.69 -1.30
CA VAL A 51 -4.36 18.41 -1.91
C VAL A 51 -4.82 19.67 -2.64
N LEU A 52 -5.90 19.59 -3.43
CA LEU A 52 -6.46 20.72 -4.17
C LEU A 52 -6.98 21.82 -3.22
N ASP A 53 -7.63 21.43 -2.12
CA ASP A 53 -8.24 22.33 -1.13
C ASP A 53 -7.20 23.26 -0.47
N LEU A 54 -5.91 22.89 -0.44
CA LEU A 54 -4.82 23.75 0.03
C LEU A 54 -4.70 25.06 -0.77
N ARG A 55 -5.20 25.11 -2.00
CA ARG A 55 -5.22 26.35 -2.81
C ARG A 55 -6.21 27.39 -2.30
N PHE A 56 -7.19 26.96 -1.52
CA PHE A 56 -8.29 27.80 -1.03
C PHE A 56 -8.24 28.01 0.47
N HIS A 57 -7.59 27.10 1.20
CA HIS A 57 -7.47 27.14 2.65
C HIS A 57 -6.01 27.16 3.05
N ALA A 58 -5.51 28.35 3.41
CA ALA A 58 -4.14 28.53 3.84
C ALA A 58 -3.82 27.63 5.06
N ARG A 59 -2.75 26.85 4.95
CA ARG A 59 -2.21 26.02 6.02
C ARG A 59 -0.77 26.43 6.32
N LYS A 60 -0.35 26.17 7.55
CA LYS A 60 1.07 26.17 7.94
C LYS A 60 1.47 24.74 8.32
N HIS A 61 2.73 24.41 8.08
CA HIS A 61 3.30 23.13 8.51
C HIS A 61 3.96 23.29 9.88
N GLU A 62 3.71 22.34 10.78
CA GLU A 62 4.33 22.25 12.10
C GLU A 62 5.57 21.34 12.03
N GLY A 63 6.69 21.88 11.54
CA GLY A 63 7.94 21.16 11.36
C GLY A 63 9.02 22.02 10.71
N ALA A 64 10.05 21.39 10.16
CA ALA A 64 11.18 22.09 9.54
C ALA A 64 10.88 22.61 8.14
N TRP A 65 9.87 22.05 7.47
CA TRP A 65 9.52 22.38 6.10
C TRP A 65 8.40 23.40 5.97
N THR A 66 8.40 24.13 4.85
CA THR A 66 7.21 24.85 4.37
C THR A 66 6.16 23.87 3.82
N VAL A 67 4.91 24.31 3.67
CA VAL A 67 3.88 23.48 3.02
C VAL A 67 4.27 23.07 1.59
N PRO A 68 4.81 23.97 0.74
CA PRO A 68 5.35 23.57 -0.57
C PRO A 68 6.38 22.44 -0.50
N GLN A 69 7.37 22.54 0.38
CA GLN A 69 8.40 21.50 0.54
C GLN A 69 7.81 20.15 0.95
N LEU A 70 6.85 20.13 1.88
CA LEU A 70 6.13 18.92 2.25
C LEU A 70 5.42 18.28 1.04
N LEU A 71 4.74 19.08 0.21
CA LEU A 71 4.05 18.57 -0.98
C LEU A 71 5.04 18.04 -2.03
N GLU A 72 6.19 18.69 -2.18
CA GLU A 72 7.26 18.18 -3.04
C GLU A 72 7.83 16.85 -2.55
N HIS A 73 8.01 16.69 -1.24
CA HIS A 73 8.45 15.42 -0.65
C HIS A 73 7.46 14.29 -0.97
N LEU A 74 6.16 14.54 -0.80
CA LEU A 74 5.11 13.59 -1.14
C LEU A 74 5.10 13.27 -2.65
N ALA A 75 5.32 14.28 -3.50
CA ALA A 75 5.42 14.09 -4.95
C ALA A 75 6.63 13.22 -5.32
N GLN A 76 7.81 13.48 -4.76
CA GLN A 76 9.00 12.65 -4.95
C GLN A 76 8.74 11.19 -4.58
N SER A 77 8.07 10.92 -3.45
CA SER A 77 7.74 9.55 -3.04
C SER A 77 6.87 8.81 -4.07
N ILE A 78 5.86 9.47 -4.62
CA ILE A 78 4.97 8.90 -5.65
C ILE A 78 5.73 8.72 -6.97
N GLU A 79 6.49 9.74 -7.40
CA GLU A 79 7.31 9.71 -8.61
C GLU A 79 8.29 8.51 -8.58
N TYR A 80 8.95 8.27 -7.44
CA TYR A 80 9.92 7.20 -7.29
C TYR A 80 9.34 5.79 -7.26
N ALA A 81 8.03 5.62 -7.05
CA ALA A 81 7.38 4.34 -7.29
C ALA A 81 7.47 3.91 -8.77
N MET A 82 7.55 4.88 -9.69
CA MET A 82 7.65 4.66 -11.14
C MET A 82 9.09 4.79 -11.64
N SER A 83 9.81 5.83 -11.22
CA SER A 83 11.17 6.15 -11.73
C SER A 83 12.29 5.44 -10.95
N GLY A 84 12.06 5.16 -9.67
CA GLY A 84 12.99 4.44 -8.78
C GLY A 84 13.64 5.34 -7.75
N TYR A 85 13.70 4.85 -6.51
CA TYR A 85 14.30 5.59 -5.40
C TYR A 85 15.83 5.73 -5.56
N PRO A 86 16.42 6.91 -5.27
CA PRO A 86 17.84 7.16 -5.51
C PRO A 86 18.77 6.30 -4.66
N GLN A 87 18.40 6.06 -3.41
CA GLN A 87 19.11 5.15 -2.50
C GLN A 87 18.11 4.23 -1.82
N ALA A 88 18.49 2.96 -1.72
CA ALA A 88 17.64 1.92 -1.15
C ALA A 88 18.35 1.18 -0.02
N LYS A 89 17.57 0.70 0.96
CA LYS A 89 18.07 -0.25 1.95
C LYS A 89 18.51 -1.55 1.26
N PRO A 90 19.46 -2.33 1.82
CA PRO A 90 19.87 -3.60 1.24
C PRO A 90 18.72 -4.57 1.01
N ALA A 91 18.82 -5.44 -0.01
CA ALA A 91 17.75 -6.37 -0.39
C ALA A 91 17.30 -7.28 0.78
N TRP A 92 18.22 -7.76 1.61
CA TRP A 92 17.89 -8.58 2.78
C TRP A 92 17.00 -7.82 3.78
N PHE A 93 17.21 -6.51 3.95
CA PHE A 93 16.41 -5.67 4.84
C PHE A 93 15.00 -5.51 4.28
N GLN A 94 14.90 -5.19 2.99
CA GLN A 94 13.62 -5.04 2.29
C GLN A 94 12.79 -6.32 2.36
N SER A 95 13.40 -7.49 2.12
CA SER A 95 12.73 -8.79 2.16
C SER A 95 12.37 -9.27 3.57
N THR A 96 12.83 -8.60 4.62
CA THR A 96 12.54 -8.96 6.03
C THR A 96 11.87 -7.80 6.76
N LEU A 97 12.64 -6.98 7.48
CA LEU A 97 12.16 -5.89 8.32
C LEU A 97 11.29 -4.89 7.53
N GLY A 98 11.69 -4.58 6.30
CA GLY A 98 10.94 -3.68 5.42
C GLY A 98 9.53 -4.19 5.13
N LYS A 99 9.41 -5.41 4.63
CA LYS A 99 8.13 -6.06 4.34
C LYS A 99 7.26 -6.21 5.60
N THR A 100 7.85 -6.57 6.74
CA THR A 100 7.13 -6.67 8.02
C THR A 100 6.62 -5.30 8.49
N ALA A 101 7.42 -4.25 8.37
CA ALA A 101 7.01 -2.89 8.72
C ALA A 101 5.81 -2.43 7.86
N PHE A 102 5.89 -2.66 6.54
CA PHE A 102 4.77 -2.35 5.64
C PHE A 102 3.51 -3.13 6.04
N ALA A 103 3.59 -4.45 6.25
CA ALA A 103 2.44 -5.27 6.63
C ALA A 103 1.79 -4.78 7.95
N LEU A 104 2.59 -4.33 8.92
CA LEU A 104 2.08 -3.78 10.17
C LEU A 104 1.35 -2.43 9.95
N PHE A 105 1.96 -1.54 9.18
CA PHE A 105 1.32 -0.26 8.84
C PHE A 105 0.04 -0.48 8.06
N ASP A 106 0.06 -1.41 7.12
CA ASP A 106 -1.07 -1.73 6.28
C ASP A 106 -2.23 -2.32 7.07
N ALA A 107 -1.95 -3.26 7.97
CA ALA A 107 -2.93 -3.82 8.91
C ALA A 107 -3.50 -2.77 9.87
N ARG A 108 -2.73 -1.71 10.18
CA ARG A 108 -3.19 -0.58 11.01
C ARG A 108 -3.92 0.50 10.19
N GLY A 109 -3.72 0.54 8.87
CA GLY A 109 -4.15 1.65 8.02
C GLY A 109 -3.41 2.96 8.31
N LYS A 110 -2.28 2.90 9.03
CA LYS A 110 -1.47 4.09 9.38
C LYS A 110 0.00 3.72 9.37
N MET A 111 0.81 4.56 8.73
CA MET A 111 2.26 4.47 8.85
C MET A 111 2.83 5.56 9.76
N SER A 112 4.07 5.37 10.17
CA SER A 112 4.81 6.38 10.94
C SER A 112 6.28 6.36 10.54
N HIS A 113 6.82 7.55 10.31
CA HIS A 113 8.23 7.83 10.08
C HIS A 113 8.54 9.28 10.51
N ASP A 114 9.80 9.69 10.51
CA ASP A 114 10.17 11.08 10.82
C ASP A 114 9.73 12.02 9.69
N ARG A 115 8.77 12.90 9.97
CA ARG A 115 8.11 13.76 8.98
C ARG A 115 8.97 14.92 8.48
N ASP A 116 10.16 15.11 9.03
CA ASP A 116 11.16 16.06 8.51
C ASP A 116 12.37 15.33 7.85
N GLU A 117 12.28 14.01 7.64
CA GLU A 117 13.32 13.22 6.98
C GLU A 117 13.16 13.22 5.45
N PRO A 118 14.14 13.70 4.67
CA PRO A 118 14.08 13.63 3.22
C PRO A 118 14.24 12.19 2.72
N ILE A 119 13.75 11.91 1.51
CA ILE A 119 13.98 10.61 0.86
C ILE A 119 15.49 10.43 0.63
N PRO A 120 16.09 9.29 1.04
CA PRO A 120 17.53 9.07 0.90
C PRO A 120 18.04 9.27 -0.52
N GLY A 121 18.95 10.23 -0.69
CA GLY A 121 19.59 10.58 -1.96
C GLY A 121 18.70 11.34 -2.95
N ALA A 122 17.48 11.73 -2.58
CA ALA A 122 16.65 12.59 -3.42
C ALA A 122 17.22 14.02 -3.49
N PRO A 123 16.93 14.78 -4.58
CA PRO A 123 17.23 16.21 -4.63
C PRO A 123 16.61 16.95 -3.44
N ALA A 124 17.30 17.99 -2.97
CA ALA A 124 16.80 18.86 -1.92
C ALA A 124 15.45 19.47 -2.31
N LEU A 125 14.56 19.63 -1.33
CA LEU A 125 13.25 20.25 -1.50
C LEU A 125 13.40 21.76 -1.71
N ASP A 126 12.70 22.31 -2.69
CA ASP A 126 12.82 23.73 -3.05
C ASP A 126 12.12 24.61 -2.01
N ALA A 127 12.90 25.40 -1.28
CA ALA A 127 12.38 26.31 -0.26
C ALA A 127 11.60 27.49 -0.85
N GLU A 128 11.83 27.81 -2.14
CA GLU A 128 11.24 28.94 -2.85
C GLU A 128 10.01 28.52 -3.67
N ALA A 129 9.65 27.24 -3.67
CA ALA A 129 8.50 26.73 -4.40
C ALA A 129 7.20 27.40 -3.93
N THR A 130 6.41 27.89 -4.89
CA THR A 130 5.09 28.43 -4.56
C THR A 130 4.10 27.32 -4.22
N LEU A 131 3.15 27.60 -3.31
CA LEU A 131 2.09 26.64 -2.96
C LEU A 131 1.32 26.14 -4.19
N LYS A 132 1.01 27.03 -5.14
CA LYS A 132 0.32 26.67 -6.39
C LYS A 132 1.12 25.64 -7.19
N HIS A 133 2.43 25.83 -7.33
CA HIS A 133 3.29 24.92 -8.06
C HIS A 133 3.38 23.56 -7.35
N ALA A 134 3.63 23.55 -6.04
CA ALA A 134 3.78 22.33 -5.28
C ALA A 134 2.48 21.49 -5.21
N VAL A 135 1.32 22.15 -5.08
CA VAL A 135 0.01 21.47 -5.21
C VAL A 135 -0.14 20.84 -6.59
N GLN A 136 0.16 21.57 -7.67
CA GLN A 136 0.03 21.03 -9.02
C GLN A 136 0.96 19.84 -9.24
N ARG A 137 2.23 19.95 -8.81
CA ARG A 137 3.20 18.86 -8.94
C ARG A 137 2.74 17.59 -8.23
N LEU A 138 2.22 17.70 -7.00
CA LEU A 138 1.72 16.54 -6.28
C LEU A 138 0.50 15.91 -6.99
N LEU A 139 -0.42 16.71 -7.50
CA LEU A 139 -1.56 16.21 -8.28
C LEU A 139 -1.09 15.51 -9.57
N ASP A 140 -0.13 16.10 -10.29
CA ASP A 140 0.44 15.50 -11.50
C ASP A 140 1.12 14.15 -11.21
N ALA A 141 1.87 14.06 -10.11
CA ALA A 141 2.48 12.81 -9.65
C ALA A 141 1.42 11.76 -9.31
N MET A 142 0.33 12.17 -8.64
CA MET A 142 -0.79 11.30 -8.30
C MET A 142 -1.52 10.78 -9.55
N ASP A 143 -1.75 11.63 -10.54
CA ASP A 143 -2.39 11.27 -11.81
C ASP A 143 -1.49 10.36 -12.64
N ALA A 144 -0.19 10.66 -12.72
CA ALA A 144 0.79 9.82 -13.39
C ALA A 144 0.84 8.41 -12.79
N PHE A 145 0.90 8.30 -11.45
CA PHE A 145 0.88 7.01 -10.77
C PHE A 145 -0.44 6.25 -11.02
N ALA A 146 -1.58 6.92 -10.96
CA ALA A 146 -2.88 6.31 -11.25
C ALA A 146 -2.95 5.77 -12.69
N ALA A 147 -2.43 6.51 -13.67
CA ALA A 147 -2.37 6.09 -15.07
C ALA A 147 -1.26 5.08 -15.39
N TRP A 148 -0.28 4.89 -14.49
CA TRP A 148 0.89 4.06 -14.76
C TRP A 148 0.55 2.57 -14.96
N THR A 149 0.88 2.02 -16.12
CA THR A 149 0.72 0.59 -16.44
C THR A 149 2.06 -0.13 -16.62
N GLY A 150 3.17 0.59 -16.48
CA GLY A 150 4.52 0.03 -16.55
C GLY A 150 4.92 -0.72 -15.27
N PRO A 151 6.09 -1.37 -15.28
CA PRO A 151 6.63 -1.97 -14.06
C PRO A 151 6.90 -0.90 -12.99
N LEU A 152 6.54 -1.19 -11.75
CA LEU A 152 6.88 -0.36 -10.60
C LEU A 152 8.27 -0.71 -10.08
N LYS A 153 8.94 0.27 -9.45
CA LYS A 153 10.24 0.07 -8.81
C LYS A 153 10.04 -0.34 -7.35
N PRO A 154 10.99 -1.09 -6.75
CA PRO A 154 10.92 -1.40 -5.33
C PRO A 154 10.93 -0.14 -4.46
N HIS A 155 10.15 -0.14 -3.37
CA HIS A 155 10.19 0.91 -2.37
C HIS A 155 11.53 0.85 -1.64
N PHE A 156 12.16 2.00 -1.38
CA PHE A 156 13.51 2.05 -0.82
C PHE A 156 13.67 1.28 0.51
N ALA A 157 12.60 1.23 1.31
CA ALA A 157 12.57 0.51 2.59
C ALA A 157 11.78 -0.80 2.56
N TYR A 158 10.65 -0.86 1.82
CA TYR A 158 9.70 -1.97 1.89
C TYR A 158 9.96 -3.04 0.83
N GLY A 159 10.79 -2.75 -0.17
CA GLY A 159 11.02 -3.65 -1.29
C GLY A 159 9.89 -3.60 -2.33
N PRO A 160 9.74 -4.66 -3.15
CA PRO A 160 8.71 -4.72 -4.17
C PRO A 160 7.31 -4.62 -3.56
N LEU A 161 6.50 -3.72 -4.09
CA LEU A 161 5.09 -3.57 -3.78
C LEU A 161 4.28 -3.62 -5.07
N SER A 162 3.09 -4.21 -5.01
CA SER A 162 2.08 -4.11 -6.04
C SER A 162 1.51 -2.69 -6.15
N LYS A 163 0.79 -2.39 -7.24
CA LYS A 163 0.16 -1.08 -7.42
C LYS A 163 -0.85 -0.74 -6.31
N PRO A 164 -1.73 -1.65 -5.87
CA PRO A 164 -2.60 -1.40 -4.71
C PRO A 164 -1.83 -1.16 -3.40
N GLU A 165 -0.78 -1.95 -3.13
CA GLU A 165 0.07 -1.76 -1.93
C GLU A 165 0.78 -0.41 -1.94
N TYR A 166 1.30 0.02 -3.09
CA TYR A 166 1.85 1.37 -3.25
C TYR A 166 0.81 2.45 -3.04
N GLN A 167 -0.39 2.30 -3.61
CA GLN A 167 -1.47 3.26 -3.40
C GLN A 167 -1.80 3.38 -1.90
N ARG A 168 -1.88 2.26 -1.18
CA ARG A 168 -2.11 2.25 0.27
C ARG A 168 -0.95 2.89 1.03
N ALA A 169 0.30 2.59 0.68
CA ALA A 169 1.48 3.23 1.27
C ALA A 169 1.45 4.75 1.07
N HIS A 170 1.13 5.23 -0.13
CA HIS A 170 1.02 6.65 -0.44
C HIS A 170 -0.12 7.33 0.32
N LEU A 171 -1.30 6.71 0.43
CA LEU A 171 -2.42 7.27 1.19
C LEU A 171 -2.09 7.38 2.69
N MET A 172 -1.45 6.35 3.27
CA MET A 172 -0.92 6.45 4.63
C MET A 172 0.16 7.54 4.75
N HIS A 173 0.95 7.78 3.71
CA HIS A 173 1.98 8.81 3.66
C HIS A 173 1.42 10.21 3.71
N LEU A 174 0.52 10.49 2.77
CA LEU A 174 -0.23 11.72 2.69
C LEU A 174 -0.89 12.02 4.03
N ALA A 175 -1.63 11.06 4.59
CA ALA A 175 -2.31 11.24 5.86
C ALA A 175 -1.36 11.54 7.02
N HIS A 176 -0.24 10.81 7.14
CA HIS A 176 0.75 11.02 8.21
C HIS A 176 1.39 12.41 8.15
N HIS A 177 1.66 12.95 6.95
CA HIS A 177 2.14 14.33 6.80
C HIS A 177 1.04 15.37 7.03
N TRP A 178 -0.20 15.06 6.67
CA TRP A 178 -1.34 15.95 6.90
C TRP A 178 -1.59 16.24 8.37
N GLU A 179 -1.24 15.31 9.27
CA GLU A 179 -1.33 15.50 10.73
C GLU A 179 -0.51 16.71 11.24
N ARG A 180 0.51 17.18 10.48
CA ARG A 180 1.30 18.37 10.80
C ARG A 180 0.83 19.65 10.12
N LEU A 181 -0.25 19.60 9.33
CA LEU A 181 -0.83 20.81 8.76
C LEU A 181 -1.79 21.44 9.77
N GLN A 182 -1.58 22.71 10.07
CA GLN A 182 -2.46 23.53 10.91
C GLN A 182 -3.13 24.63 10.08
N PRO A 183 -4.31 25.13 10.46
CA PRO A 183 -4.82 26.37 9.89
C PRO A 183 -3.76 27.48 9.98
N ALA A 184 -3.54 28.22 8.89
CA ALA A 184 -2.80 29.46 8.99
C ALA A 184 -3.62 30.44 9.85
N ALA A 185 -2.97 31.21 10.72
CA ALA A 185 -3.67 32.28 11.43
C ALA A 185 -4.20 33.29 10.40
N ALA A 186 -5.41 33.79 10.63
CA ALA A 186 -6.03 34.83 9.81
C ALA A 186 -5.27 36.16 9.93
#